data_AF-A0ABD6EYD6-F1
#
_entry.id   AF-A0ABD6EYD6-F1
#
_cell.length_a   1.000
_cell.length_b   1.000
_cell.length_c   1.000
_cell.angle_alpha   90.00
_cell.angle_beta   90.00
_cell.angle_gamma   90.00
#
_symmetry.space_group_name_H-M   'P 1'
#
loop_
_entity.id
_entity.type
_entity.pdbx_description
1 polymer ?
#
loop_
_entity_poly.entity_id
_entity_poly.type
_entity_poly.pdbx_seq_one_letter_code
_entity_poly.pdbx_strand_id
1 'polypeptide(L)' 'MSELFRSAMSYLSQVAPASSSSVSKADHPLVGSVVQVGGLRLRIRSLIAEGGFALVFSAQDSRGNWYALKRQLAADR' A
#
# COMPACT_ATOMS: atom_id res chain seq x y z
N MET A 1 -15.54 -18.17 -35.50
CA MET A 1 -14.09 -17.83 -35.30
C MET A 1 -13.84 -16.73 -34.25
N SER A 2 -14.80 -16.36 -33.39
CA SER A 2 -14.63 -15.37 -32.30
C SER A 2 -14.00 -15.93 -31.02
N GLU A 3 -13.97 -17.26 -30.86
CA GLU A 3 -13.53 -17.92 -29.62
C GLU A 3 -12.01 -17.92 -29.43
N LEU A 4 -11.24 -17.83 -30.52
CA LEU A 4 -9.78 -17.69 -30.44
C LEU A 4 -9.38 -16.32 -29.88
N PHE A 5 -10.11 -15.28 -30.24
CA PHE A 5 -9.88 -13.91 -29.74
C PHE A 5 -10.23 -13.77 -28.26
N ARG A 6 -11.28 -14.45 -27.78
CA ARG A 6 -11.63 -14.47 -26.34
C ARG A 6 -10.57 -15.17 -25.49
N SER A 7 -10.01 -16.27 -25.98
CA SER A 7 -9.01 -17.05 -25.25
C SER A 7 -7.69 -16.27 -25.09
N ALA A 8 -7.21 -15.60 -26.13
CA ALA A 8 -5.98 -14.81 -26.06
C ALA A 8 -6.10 -13.55 -25.19
N MET A 9 -7.28 -12.91 -25.17
CA MET A 9 -7.50 -11.70 -24.36
C MET A 9 -7.47 -11.99 -22.85
N SER A 10 -7.88 -13.20 -22.44
CA SER A 10 -7.79 -13.62 -21.03
C SER A 10 -6.34 -13.73 -20.56
N TYR A 11 -5.44 -14.24 -21.41
CA TYR A 11 -4.00 -14.28 -21.10
C TYR A 11 -3.36 -12.88 -21.12
N LEU A 12 -3.80 -11.98 -22.00
CA LEU A 12 -3.32 -10.59 -22.00
C LEU A 12 -3.79 -9.80 -20.76
N SER A 13 -5.00 -10.04 -20.26
CA SER A 13 -5.45 -9.46 -18.98
C SER A 13 -4.63 -9.94 -17.78
N GLN A 14 -3.97 -11.11 -17.90
CA GLN A 14 -3.04 -11.64 -16.91
C GLN A 14 -1.59 -11.16 -17.11
N VAL A 15 -1.27 -10.59 -18.29
CA VAL A 15 0.07 -10.13 -18.69
C VAL A 15 0.12 -8.61 -18.94
N ALA A 16 -0.93 -7.87 -18.57
CA ALA A 16 -0.87 -6.41 -18.49
C ALA A 16 0.20 -6.01 -17.45
N PRO A 17 1.08 -5.04 -17.78
CA PRO A 17 2.34 -4.85 -17.07
C PRO A 17 2.12 -4.38 -15.64
N ALA A 18 2.58 -5.21 -14.71
CA ALA A 18 3.25 -4.82 -13.46
C ALA A 18 2.67 -3.59 -12.73
N SER A 19 1.53 -3.75 -12.07
CA SER A 19 1.58 -3.43 -10.64
C SER A 19 2.07 -4.67 -9.95
N SER A 20 3.39 -4.71 -9.79
CA SER A 20 4.13 -5.73 -9.07
C SER A 20 3.36 -6.19 -7.82
N SER A 21 2.64 -7.31 -7.91
CA SER A 21 2.61 -8.27 -6.82
C SER A 21 3.97 -8.97 -6.79
N SER A 22 5.04 -8.17 -6.72
CA SER A 22 6.20 -8.59 -5.99
C SER A 22 5.63 -8.96 -4.63
N VAL A 23 5.76 -10.21 -4.25
CA VAL A 23 5.92 -10.57 -2.84
C VAL A 23 7.21 -9.90 -2.39
N SER A 24 7.16 -8.57 -2.30
CA SER A 24 8.14 -7.71 -1.68
C SER A 24 7.80 -7.77 -0.21
N LYS A 25 8.82 -7.81 0.62
CA LYS A 25 8.76 -7.94 2.09
C LYS A 25 8.09 -6.74 2.80
N ALA A 26 7.15 -6.03 2.17
CA ALA A 26 6.73 -4.66 2.51
C ALA A 26 5.21 -4.45 2.64
N ASP A 27 4.37 -5.44 2.37
CA ASP A 27 2.92 -5.26 2.40
C ASP A 27 2.33 -5.49 3.79
N HIS A 28 2.51 -4.51 4.67
CA HIS A 28 1.68 -4.38 5.86
C HIS A 28 0.24 -4.07 5.43
N PRO A 29 -0.83 -4.63 6.04
CA PRO A 29 -2.23 -4.48 5.61
C PRO A 29 -2.78 -3.04 5.59
N LEU A 30 -2.01 -2.08 6.09
CA LEU A 30 -2.35 -0.65 6.06
C LEU A 30 -1.74 0.09 4.86
N VAL A 31 -0.82 -0.54 4.14
CA VAL A 31 -0.23 0.04 2.93
C VAL A 31 -1.32 0.21 1.88
N GLY A 32 -1.39 1.40 1.27
CA GLY A 32 -2.45 1.78 0.34
C GLY A 32 -3.68 2.41 1.01
N SER A 33 -3.85 2.25 2.34
CA SER A 33 -4.93 2.90 3.07
C SER A 33 -4.71 4.40 3.23
N VAL A 34 -5.79 5.13 3.45
CA VAL A 34 -5.77 6.56 3.72
C VAL A 34 -6.17 6.79 5.17
N VAL A 35 -5.31 7.45 5.93
CA VAL A 35 -5.49 7.70 7.36
C VAL A 35 -5.56 9.21 7.59
N GLN A 36 -6.42 9.62 8.52
CA GLN A 36 -6.53 11.01 8.94
C GLN A 36 -5.90 11.20 10.31
N VAL A 37 -4.93 12.11 10.42
CA VAL A 37 -4.22 12.43 11.66
C VAL A 37 -4.13 13.94 11.80
N GLY A 38 -4.71 14.50 12.86
CA GLY A 38 -4.64 15.95 13.11
C GLY A 38 -5.15 16.83 11.97
N GLY A 39 -6.16 16.37 11.23
CA GLY A 39 -6.71 17.08 10.05
C GLY A 39 -5.97 16.81 8.74
N LEU A 40 -4.79 16.18 8.76
CA LEU A 40 -4.06 15.76 7.56
C LEU A 40 -4.58 14.43 7.05
N ARG A 41 -4.81 14.33 5.74
CA ARG A 41 -5.21 13.09 5.07
C ARG A 41 -4.02 12.49 4.34
N LEU A 42 -3.46 11.43 4.90
CA LEU A 42 -2.22 10.82 4.41
C LEU A 42 -2.50 9.44 3.82
N ARG A 43 -1.95 9.16 2.64
CA ARG A 43 -1.97 7.82 2.03
C ARG A 43 -0.70 7.07 2.40
N ILE A 44 -0.84 5.89 3.00
CA ILE A 44 0.28 5.05 3.38
C ILE A 44 0.87 4.41 2.11
N ARG A 45 2.19 4.47 1.95
CA ARG A 45 2.93 3.99 0.77
C ARG A 45 3.75 2.74 1.05
N SER A 46 4.38 2.65 2.21
CA SER A 46 5.11 1.46 2.64
C SER A 46 5.30 1.44 4.15
N LEU A 47 5.52 0.26 4.71
CA LEU A 47 6.08 0.12 6.06
C LEU A 47 7.60 0.31 5.98
N ILE A 48 8.17 1.15 6.84
CA ILE A 48 9.60 1.49 6.84
C ILE A 48 10.34 0.99 8.08
N ALA A 49 9.66 0.78 9.19
CA ALA A 49 10.25 0.17 10.38
C ALA A 49 9.19 -0.51 11.26
N GLU A 50 9.59 -1.60 11.91
CA GLU A 50 8.84 -2.27 12.97
C GLU A 50 9.72 -2.35 14.21
N GLY A 51 9.16 -2.12 15.40
CA GLY A 51 9.94 -2.29 16.62
C GLY A 51 9.15 -2.10 17.90
N GLY A 52 9.33 -3.04 18.84
CA GLY A 52 8.77 -3.01 20.18
C GLY A 52 7.26 -2.78 20.18
N PHE A 53 6.85 -1.53 20.43
CA PHE A 53 5.46 -1.09 20.58
C PHE A 53 5.01 -0.12 19.48
N ALA A 54 5.73 -0.03 18.36
CA ALA A 54 5.36 0.88 17.28
C ALA A 54 5.71 0.35 15.89
N LEU A 55 4.95 0.86 14.91
CA LEU A 55 5.15 0.67 13.48
C LEU A 55 5.39 2.04 12.86
N VAL A 56 6.30 2.16 11.91
CA VAL A 56 6.55 3.40 11.19
C VAL A 56 6.31 3.18 9.71
N PHE A 57 5.50 4.03 9.11
CA PHE A 57 5.12 3.97 7.70
C PHE A 57 5.63 5.20 6.95
N SER A 58 5.96 5.05 5.68
CA SER A 58 6.02 6.17 4.74
C SER A 58 4.60 6.53 4.30
N ALA A 59 4.26 7.80 4.35
CA ALA A 59 2.96 8.30 3.94
C ALA A 59 3.10 9.58 3.12
N GLN A 60 2.10 9.86 2.29
CA GLN A 60 2.10 11.02 1.42
C GLN A 60 0.78 11.77 1.53
N ASP A 61 0.83 13.10 1.60
CA ASP A 61 -0.36 13.95 1.48
C ASP A 61 -0.81 14.05 0.00
N SER A 62 -2.04 14.48 -0.20
CA SER A 62 -2.62 14.90 -1.48
C SER A 62 -1.73 15.86 -2.28
N ARG A 63 -0.95 16.72 -1.60
CA ARG A 63 -0.02 17.67 -2.21
C ARG A 63 1.31 17.05 -2.64
N GLY A 64 1.53 15.76 -2.36
CA GLY A 64 2.78 15.05 -2.71
C GLY A 64 3.87 15.11 -1.65
N ASN A 65 3.65 15.82 -0.54
CA ASN A 65 4.60 15.90 0.58
C ASN A 65 4.73 14.54 1.29
N TRP A 66 5.97 14.14 1.57
CA TRP A 66 6.29 12.87 2.24
C TRP A 66 6.37 13.04 3.76
N TYR A 67 5.86 12.03 4.48
CA TYR A 67 5.83 11.96 5.93
C TYR A 67 6.22 10.58 6.44
N ALA A 68 6.79 10.53 7.63
CA ALA A 68 6.93 9.30 8.40
C ALA A 68 5.82 9.24 9.46
N LEU A 69 4.92 8.27 9.32
CA LEU A 69 3.79 8.06 10.23
C LEU A 69 4.14 6.96 11.24
N LYS A 70 4.32 7.34 12.51
CA LYS A 70 4.51 6.38 13.61
C LYS A 70 3.17 6.01 14.24
N ARG A 71 2.80 4.74 14.18
CA ARG A 71 1.66 4.15 14.89
C ARG A 71 2.18 3.50 16.17
N GLN A 72 1.91 4.11 17.32
CA GLN A 72 2.24 3.55 18.63
C GLN A 72 1.08 2.70 19.15
N LEU A 73 1.36 1.46 19.51
CA LEU A 73 0.43 0.53 20.13
C LEU A 73 0.64 0.61 21.65
N ALA A 74 -0.13 1.48 22.30
CA ALA A 74 -0.15 1.55 23.76
C ALA A 74 -1.36 0.76 24.27
N ALA A 75 -1.15 -0.06 25.30
CA ALA A 75 -2.26 -0.58 26.09
C ALA A 75 -2.64 0.49 27.10
N ASP A 76 -3.85 1.04 26.97
CA ASP A 76 -4.46 1.79 28.07
C ASP A 76 -4.77 0.79 29.19
N ARG A 77 -4.40 1.12 30.42
CA ARG A 77 -4.53 0.22 31.58
C ARG A 77 -5.78 0.52 32.38
#